data_AF-A0A0P6YMV7-F1
#
_entry.id   AF-A0A0P6YMV7-F1
#
_cell.length_a   1.000
_cell.length_b   1.000
_cell.length_c   1.000
_cell.angle_alpha   90.00
_cell.angle_beta   90.00
_cell.angle_gamma   90.00
#
_symmetry.space_group_name_H-M   'P 1'
#
loop_
_entity.id
_entity.type
_entity.pdbx_description
1 polymer ?
#
loop_
_entity_poly.entity_id
_entity_poly.type
_entity_poly.pdbx_seq_one_letter_code
_entity_poly.pdbx_strand_id
1 'polypeptide(L)'
;MTKWRWLSLLVLGSIIYWLLPIDGNLVLQTNQQAGWPQIWFERDAENQQWVYVRDNQPWVYVALTLDGATLSRDQQFATGSDPWTWRWNTTGNLTQADIRFYHDCDRGCQERGSLMLGQPAPTPMPRQSTLLGAVFANPERDWHGRAAWTIELAYALRADESQWSIDALASRVAAAHKAGLRVIIRVAYDQGQSLPPNDDETALAIFLRFCQRLAHDQRLQAVYGYSIGNGYNSIGENTLTQEPLTPAWVARMLVGYGVAVERHDNVIETMRGLNPQLKLLVGPVRPWSNDADGAWADPLNQPWLNYFNSLLLLLDQTIRLKHAQQINVAPDGFAVSTFGWPEQSADPAQEPLRDLYREQSGKAQRGFRVYRDWLAIINRYPSMANRPVYITATNTFHPEQGQTPLENYPQGWLRNALREVSGNPQVQALCWFVDQPFGQQWREWSLSEPQGKMHEAAQEFDQLLR
;
A
#
# COMPACT_ATOMS: atom_id res chain seq x y z
N MET A 1 -66.92 38.81 -25.89
CA MET A 1 -65.63 39.43 -25.51
C MET A 1 -64.82 38.62 -24.47
N THR A 2 -65.12 37.34 -24.21
CA THR A 2 -64.47 36.53 -23.16
C THR A 2 -63.36 35.60 -23.64
N LYS A 3 -63.37 35.17 -24.92
CA LYS A 3 -62.36 34.22 -25.44
C LYS A 3 -60.95 34.81 -25.64
N TRP A 4 -60.85 36.11 -25.96
CA TRP A 4 -59.55 36.75 -26.20
C TRP A 4 -58.75 37.03 -24.93
N ARG A 5 -59.41 37.28 -23.79
CA ARG A 5 -58.74 37.51 -22.50
C ARG A 5 -57.97 36.29 -22.01
N TRP A 6 -58.49 35.07 -22.24
CA TRP A 6 -57.80 33.83 -21.89
C TRP A 6 -56.57 33.58 -22.75
N LEU A 7 -56.63 33.93 -24.04
CA LEU A 7 -55.48 33.81 -24.93
C LEU A 7 -54.37 34.78 -24.52
N SER A 8 -54.72 36.03 -24.19
CA SER A 8 -53.77 37.03 -23.71
C SER A 8 -53.10 36.62 -22.39
N LEU A 9 -53.85 36.02 -21.46
CA LEU A 9 -53.30 35.53 -20.18
C LEU A 9 -52.37 34.33 -20.37
N LEU A 10 -52.67 33.41 -21.29
CA LEU A 10 -51.80 32.28 -21.62
C LEU A 10 -50.50 32.72 -22.28
N VAL A 11 -50.57 33.68 -23.22
CA VAL A 11 -49.39 34.24 -23.87
C VAL A 11 -48.54 35.02 -22.87
N LEU A 12 -49.15 35.82 -22.00
CA LEU A 12 -48.43 36.57 -20.97
C LEU A 12 -47.77 35.62 -19.94
N GLY A 13 -48.47 34.56 -19.53
CA GLY A 13 -47.92 33.53 -18.65
C GLY A 13 -46.75 32.76 -19.27
N SER A 14 -46.82 32.47 -20.58
CA SER A 14 -45.73 31.84 -21.34
C SER A 14 -44.51 32.74 -21.46
N ILE A 15 -44.71 34.05 -21.68
CA ILE A 15 -43.62 35.03 -21.76
C ILE A 15 -42.96 35.22 -20.38
N ILE A 16 -43.75 35.27 -19.30
CA ILE A 16 -43.22 35.37 -17.93
C ILE A 16 -42.44 34.10 -17.55
N TYR A 17 -42.92 32.91 -17.93
CA TYR A 17 -42.21 31.65 -17.71
C TYR A 17 -40.84 31.61 -18.41
N TRP A 18 -40.74 32.16 -19.63
CA TRP A 18 -39.47 32.23 -20.38
C TRP A 18 -38.54 33.38 -19.95
N LEU A 19 -39.06 34.40 -19.26
CA LEU A 19 -38.28 35.53 -18.75
C LEU A 19 -37.81 35.33 -17.30
N LEU A 20 -38.25 34.28 -16.62
CA LEU A 20 -37.67 33.89 -15.33
C LEU A 20 -36.25 33.36 -15.60
N PRO A 21 -35.19 33.95 -14.99
CA PRO A 21 -33.86 33.39 -15.05
C PRO A 21 -33.87 32.11 -14.21
N ILE A 22 -34.14 30.99 -14.87
CA ILE A 22 -33.92 29.68 -14.27
C ILE A 22 -32.42 29.42 -14.37
N ASP A 23 -31.65 30.05 -13.48
CA ASP A 23 -30.28 29.64 -13.19
C ASP A 23 -30.35 28.29 -12.47
N GLY A 24 -30.47 27.23 -13.26
CA GLY A 24 -30.50 25.86 -12.81
C GLY A 24 -29.51 25.05 -13.62
N ASN A 25 -28.55 24.42 -12.94
CA ASN A 25 -27.69 23.42 -13.56
C ASN A 25 -28.57 22.23 -13.94
N LEU A 26 -28.70 21.98 -15.25
CA LEU A 26 -29.40 20.82 -15.77
C LEU A 26 -28.47 19.60 -15.68
N VAL A 27 -28.54 18.88 -14.56
CA VAL A 27 -27.84 17.61 -14.38
C VAL A 27 -28.64 16.52 -15.09
N LEU A 28 -28.16 16.07 -16.25
CA LEU A 28 -28.69 14.89 -16.93
C LEU A 28 -28.32 13.63 -16.13
N GLN A 29 -29.21 13.20 -15.24
CA GLN A 29 -29.17 11.87 -14.62
C GLN A 29 -29.57 10.83 -15.68
N THR A 30 -28.60 10.12 -16.24
CA THR A 30 -28.81 9.12 -17.30
C THR A 30 -29.21 7.74 -16.81
N ASN A 31 -29.46 7.54 -15.50
CA ASN A 31 -30.09 6.31 -15.02
C ASN A 31 -31.06 6.60 -13.87
N GLN A 32 -32.27 6.09 -14.03
CA GLN A 32 -33.33 6.13 -13.04
C GLN A 32 -32.89 5.52 -11.70
N GLN A 33 -32.86 6.34 -10.66
CA GLN A 33 -33.70 6.15 -9.47
C GLN A 33 -33.69 7.41 -8.62
N ALA A 34 -34.86 7.81 -8.14
CA ALA A 34 -35.00 8.61 -6.92
C ALA A 34 -34.52 7.75 -5.73
N GLY A 35 -33.21 7.53 -5.66
CA GLY A 35 -32.53 6.68 -4.68
C GLY A 35 -31.65 7.49 -3.73
N TRP A 36 -31.33 6.87 -2.59
CA TRP A 36 -30.35 7.38 -1.63
C TRP A 36 -29.00 6.69 -1.88
N PRO A 37 -27.85 7.40 -1.80
CA PRO A 37 -27.70 8.81 -1.45
C PRO A 37 -27.97 9.75 -2.63
N GLN A 38 -28.29 11.01 -2.33
CA GLN A 38 -28.41 12.09 -3.32
C GLN A 38 -27.16 12.98 -3.25
N ILE A 39 -26.49 13.16 -4.38
CA ILE A 39 -25.24 13.93 -4.49
C ILE A 39 -25.47 15.12 -5.42
N TRP A 40 -25.16 16.33 -4.98
CA TRP A 40 -25.26 17.54 -5.79
C TRP A 40 -24.18 18.57 -5.42
N PHE A 41 -24.12 19.65 -6.19
CA PHE A 41 -23.10 20.68 -6.07
C PHE A 41 -23.70 22.05 -6.10
N GLU A 42 -23.11 22.94 -5.31
CA GLU A 42 -23.43 24.35 -5.36
C GLU A 42 -22.13 25.13 -5.43
N ARG A 43 -22.20 26.32 -6.00
CA ARG A 43 -21.11 27.29 -5.96
C ARG A 43 -21.59 28.47 -5.14
N ASP A 44 -20.77 28.88 -4.17
CA ASP A 44 -21.12 30.04 -3.36
C ASP A 44 -20.73 31.36 -4.06
N ALA A 45 -21.04 32.47 -3.38
CA ALA A 45 -20.75 33.82 -3.86
C ALA A 45 -19.25 34.11 -4.00
N GLU A 46 -18.38 33.34 -3.33
CA GLU A 46 -16.92 33.45 -3.41
C GLU A 46 -16.34 32.52 -4.50
N ASN A 47 -17.22 31.93 -5.33
CA ASN A 47 -16.89 31.00 -6.41
C ASN A 47 -16.25 29.69 -5.89
N GLN A 48 -16.39 29.37 -4.61
CA GLN A 48 -15.98 28.10 -4.03
C GLN A 48 -17.05 27.04 -4.30
N GLN A 49 -16.61 25.84 -4.68
CA GLN A 49 -17.50 24.73 -5.03
C GLN A 49 -17.67 23.79 -3.83
N TRP A 50 -18.92 23.47 -3.54
CA TRP A 50 -19.31 22.60 -2.46
C TRP A 50 -19.99 21.35 -3.01
N VAL A 51 -19.63 20.19 -2.46
CA VAL A 51 -20.33 18.93 -2.70
C VAL A 51 -21.22 18.63 -1.52
N TYR A 52 -22.48 18.31 -1.79
CA TYR A 52 -23.44 17.90 -0.79
C TYR A 52 -23.83 16.45 -1.03
N VAL A 53 -23.96 15.71 0.07
CA VAL A 53 -24.55 14.37 0.06
C VAL A 53 -25.68 14.35 1.06
N ARG A 54 -26.83 13.84 0.63
CA ARG A 54 -28.02 13.63 1.46
C ARG A 54 -28.37 12.16 1.46
N ASP A 55 -28.61 11.58 2.63
CA ASP A 55 -28.96 10.16 2.81
C ASP A 55 -30.08 10.04 3.86
N ASN A 56 -30.84 8.94 3.81
CA ASN A 56 -31.88 8.63 4.79
C ASN A 56 -31.35 7.89 6.03
N GLN A 57 -30.04 7.60 6.07
CA GLN A 57 -29.39 6.96 7.21
C GLN A 57 -28.41 7.91 7.92
N PRO A 58 -28.41 7.98 9.27
CA PRO A 58 -27.56 8.88 10.05
C PRO A 58 -26.12 8.37 10.18
N TRP A 59 -25.37 8.33 9.08
CA TRP A 59 -23.99 7.87 9.12
C TRP A 59 -23.08 8.82 9.91
N VAL A 60 -22.41 8.30 10.94
CA VAL A 60 -21.48 9.10 11.76
C VAL A 60 -20.12 9.25 11.07
N TYR A 61 -19.60 8.14 10.54
CA TYR A 61 -18.27 8.06 9.91
C TYR A 61 -18.41 7.99 8.40
N VAL A 62 -18.38 9.16 7.76
CA VAL A 62 -18.54 9.31 6.31
C VAL A 62 -17.30 9.90 5.65
N ALA A 63 -17.04 9.48 4.42
CA ALA A 63 -16.02 10.05 3.57
C ALA A 63 -16.58 10.30 2.16
N LEU A 64 -15.96 11.24 1.45
CA LEU A 64 -16.27 11.52 0.05
C LEU A 64 -14.94 11.58 -0.71
N THR A 65 -14.85 10.89 -1.83
CA THR A 65 -13.69 10.97 -2.71
C THR A 65 -14.05 11.66 -4.02
N LEU A 66 -13.12 12.44 -4.56
CA LEU A 66 -13.15 13.05 -5.89
C LEU A 66 -11.94 12.53 -6.67
N ASP A 67 -12.17 11.79 -7.75
CA ASP A 67 -11.13 11.13 -8.56
C ASP A 67 -10.15 10.29 -7.72
N GLY A 68 -10.67 9.67 -6.64
CA GLY A 68 -9.91 8.85 -5.70
C GLY A 68 -9.23 9.62 -4.56
N ALA A 69 -9.18 10.95 -4.60
CA ALA A 69 -8.66 11.77 -3.51
C ALA A 69 -9.76 12.04 -2.47
N THR A 70 -9.46 11.85 -1.18
CA THR A 70 -10.43 12.12 -0.09
C THR A 70 -10.62 13.62 0.09
N LEU A 71 -11.87 14.08 0.17
CA LEU A 71 -12.23 15.47 0.41
C LEU A 71 -12.41 15.76 1.91
N SER A 72 -12.03 16.96 2.33
CA SER A 72 -12.23 17.43 3.71
C SER A 72 -13.70 17.76 3.95
N ARG A 73 -14.31 17.07 4.92
CA ARG A 73 -15.68 17.33 5.38
C ARG A 73 -15.74 18.66 6.12
N ASP A 74 -16.75 19.46 5.82
CA ASP A 74 -17.07 20.64 6.61
C ASP A 74 -17.74 20.24 7.93
N GLN A 75 -17.00 20.35 9.02
CA GLN A 75 -17.47 20.03 10.37
C GLN A 75 -18.42 21.09 10.95
N GLN A 76 -18.47 22.29 10.37
CA GLN A 76 -19.35 23.37 10.82
C GLN A 76 -20.72 23.32 10.16
N PHE A 77 -20.87 22.57 9.06
CA PHE A 77 -22.15 22.36 8.43
C PHE A 77 -23.05 21.52 9.35
N ALA A 78 -24.16 22.10 9.79
CA ALA A 78 -25.12 21.41 10.63
C ALA A 78 -25.71 20.22 9.86
N THR A 79 -25.39 19.00 10.29
CA THR A 79 -26.08 17.80 9.83
C THR A 79 -27.56 17.97 10.19
N GLY A 80 -28.39 18.21 9.17
CA GLY A 80 -29.83 18.41 9.34
C GLY A 80 -30.53 17.21 9.98
N SER A 81 -31.77 17.41 10.44
CA SER A 81 -32.59 16.36 11.05
C SER A 81 -33.50 15.70 10.02
N ASP A 82 -32.97 14.70 9.31
CA ASP A 82 -33.65 13.84 8.32
C ASP A 82 -34.33 14.56 7.12
N PRO A 83 -33.85 14.35 5.88
CA PRO A 83 -32.70 13.52 5.50
C PRO A 83 -31.36 14.15 5.90
N TRP A 84 -30.44 13.29 6.37
CA TRP A 84 -29.11 13.69 6.86
C TRP A 84 -28.29 14.23 5.71
N THR A 85 -27.72 15.42 5.90
CA THR A 85 -26.94 16.10 4.86
C THR A 85 -25.54 16.40 5.38
N TRP A 86 -24.55 16.07 4.58
CA TRP A 86 -23.14 16.42 4.82
C TRP A 86 -22.63 17.26 3.67
N ARG A 87 -21.59 18.05 3.95
CA ARG A 87 -20.98 18.99 3.00
C ARG A 87 -19.46 18.80 2.96
N TRP A 88 -18.88 18.87 1.77
CA TRP A 88 -17.44 18.82 1.53
C TRP A 88 -17.00 19.98 0.64
N ASN A 89 -15.81 20.49 0.93
CA ASN A 89 -15.17 21.49 0.11
C ASN A 89 -14.44 20.84 -1.06
N THR A 90 -14.51 21.43 -2.25
CA THR A 90 -13.65 21.08 -3.39
C THR A 90 -13.05 22.32 -4.04
N THR A 91 -11.78 22.22 -4.42
CA THR A 91 -11.04 23.26 -5.14
C THR A 91 -10.94 23.00 -6.64
N GLY A 92 -11.43 21.83 -7.12
CA GLY A 92 -11.29 21.39 -8.50
C GLY A 92 -12.50 21.69 -9.38
N ASN A 93 -12.29 21.84 -10.68
CA ASN A 93 -13.36 21.99 -11.66
C ASN A 93 -14.12 20.67 -11.87
N LEU A 94 -15.38 20.62 -11.45
CA LEU A 94 -16.24 19.44 -11.49
C LEU A 94 -16.80 19.07 -12.89
N THR A 95 -16.26 19.63 -13.98
CA THR A 95 -16.73 19.31 -15.35
C THR A 95 -16.55 17.83 -15.73
N GLN A 96 -15.56 17.15 -15.16
CA GLN A 96 -15.34 15.72 -15.32
C GLN A 96 -14.79 15.17 -14.01
N ALA A 97 -15.53 14.29 -13.34
CA ALA A 97 -15.21 13.84 -11.98
C ALA A 97 -15.85 12.49 -11.65
N ASP A 98 -15.11 11.58 -11.01
CA ASP A 98 -15.65 10.40 -10.33
C ASP A 98 -15.82 10.69 -8.83
N ILE A 99 -17.06 10.79 -8.36
CA ILE A 99 -17.38 11.11 -6.97
C ILE A 99 -17.98 9.89 -6.31
N ARG A 100 -17.45 9.52 -5.14
CA ARG A 100 -17.91 8.35 -4.39
C ARG A 100 -18.09 8.68 -2.92
N PHE A 101 -19.26 8.35 -2.40
CA PHE A 101 -19.65 8.54 -1.01
C PHE A 101 -19.51 7.23 -0.24
N TYR A 102 -18.90 7.30 0.94
CA TYR A 102 -18.62 6.15 1.80
C TYR A 102 -19.17 6.34 3.20
N HIS A 103 -19.46 5.21 3.86
CA HIS A 103 -19.90 5.12 5.25
C HIS A 103 -19.07 4.08 6.04
N ASP A 104 -19.31 3.97 7.35
CA ASP A 104 -18.64 3.03 8.28
C ASP A 104 -17.10 3.13 8.25
N CYS A 105 -16.58 4.32 7.99
CA CYS A 105 -15.15 4.58 7.82
C CYS A 105 -14.28 4.37 9.08
N ASP A 106 -14.89 4.21 10.25
CA ASP A 106 -14.21 3.78 11.48
C ASP A 106 -13.77 2.31 11.42
N ARG A 107 -14.53 1.46 10.71
CA ARG A 107 -14.25 0.03 10.53
C ARG A 107 -13.72 -0.33 9.14
N GLY A 108 -13.62 0.67 8.26
CA GLY A 108 -13.15 0.55 6.88
C GLY A 108 -14.26 0.98 5.93
N CYS A 109 -14.01 2.01 5.14
CA CYS A 109 -15.04 2.68 4.36
C CYS A 109 -15.74 1.75 3.35
N GLN A 110 -17.07 1.76 3.33
CA GLN A 110 -17.90 1.07 2.34
C GLN A 110 -18.57 2.06 1.39
N GLU A 111 -18.56 1.81 0.09
CA GLU A 111 -19.20 2.67 -0.90
C GLU A 111 -20.73 2.59 -0.74
N ARG A 112 -21.34 3.75 -0.50
CA ARG A 112 -22.79 3.90 -0.37
C ARG A 112 -23.46 4.32 -1.69
N GLY A 113 -22.73 5.08 -2.50
CA GLY A 113 -23.20 5.57 -3.80
C GLY A 113 -22.14 6.42 -4.48
N SER A 114 -22.32 6.63 -5.78
CA SER A 114 -21.38 7.34 -6.62
C SER A 114 -22.07 8.19 -7.69
N LEU A 115 -21.37 9.21 -8.17
CA LEU A 115 -21.81 10.11 -9.22
C LEU A 115 -20.63 10.37 -10.16
N MET A 116 -20.80 9.99 -11.43
CA MET A 116 -19.86 10.32 -12.50
C MET A 116 -20.33 11.59 -13.21
N LEU A 117 -19.47 12.60 -13.29
CA LEU A 117 -19.68 13.81 -14.08
C LEU A 117 -18.85 13.75 -15.35
N GLY A 118 -19.46 14.17 -16.47
CA GLY A 118 -18.80 14.17 -17.77
C GLY A 118 -18.76 12.80 -18.44
N GLN A 119 -17.89 12.65 -19.45
CA GLN A 119 -17.67 11.37 -20.11
C GLN A 119 -16.73 10.51 -19.25
N PRO A 120 -16.99 9.19 -19.14
CA PRO A 120 -16.07 8.29 -18.47
C PRO A 120 -14.69 8.38 -19.11
N ALA A 121 -13.64 8.30 -18.27
CA ALA A 121 -12.29 8.22 -18.78
C ALA A 121 -12.16 7.03 -19.75
N PRO A 122 -11.42 7.18 -20.86
CA PRO A 122 -11.20 6.08 -21.78
C PRO A 122 -10.56 4.90 -21.03
N THR A 123 -10.95 3.67 -21.40
CA THR A 123 -10.40 2.47 -20.81
C THR A 123 -8.87 2.49 -20.96
N PRO A 124 -8.10 2.33 -19.87
CA PRO A 124 -6.65 2.32 -19.96
C PRO A 124 -6.17 1.24 -20.93
N MET A 125 -5.22 1.58 -21.79
CA MET A 125 -4.57 0.57 -22.64
C MET A 125 -3.88 -0.49 -21.76
N PRO A 126 -3.87 -1.76 -22.18
CA PRO A 126 -3.13 -2.80 -21.48
C PRO A 126 -1.66 -2.39 -21.30
N ARG A 127 -1.22 -2.34 -20.04
CA ARG A 127 0.15 -1.98 -19.67
C ARG A 127 1.05 -3.21 -19.72
N GLN A 128 2.31 -3.05 -20.13
CA GLN A 128 3.27 -4.14 -20.12
C GLN A 128 3.84 -4.36 -18.72
N SER A 129 3.79 -5.57 -18.20
CA SER A 129 4.36 -5.92 -16.90
C SER A 129 5.88 -5.65 -16.86
N THR A 130 6.36 -5.16 -15.72
CA THR A 130 7.79 -5.06 -15.39
C THR A 130 8.02 -5.57 -13.96
N LEU A 131 9.25 -5.96 -13.64
CA LEU A 131 9.65 -6.26 -12.26
C LEU A 131 9.94 -4.97 -11.47
N LEU A 132 10.22 -3.86 -12.14
CA LEU A 132 10.65 -2.64 -11.50
C LEU A 132 9.55 -1.96 -10.67
N GLY A 133 9.98 -1.31 -9.60
CA GLY A 133 9.14 -0.43 -8.80
C GLY A 133 9.96 0.37 -7.81
N ALA A 134 9.27 1.06 -6.90
CA ALA A 134 9.91 1.79 -5.82
C ALA A 134 9.00 1.89 -4.59
N VAL A 135 9.59 2.05 -3.41
CA VAL A 135 8.83 2.51 -2.24
C VAL A 135 8.47 3.98 -2.46
N PHE A 136 7.20 4.32 -2.19
CA PHE A 136 6.63 5.65 -2.46
C PHE A 136 6.93 6.10 -3.89
N ALA A 137 6.48 5.29 -4.84
CA ALA A 137 6.67 5.56 -6.26
C ALA A 137 5.92 6.85 -6.64
N ASN A 138 6.57 7.77 -7.33
CA ASN A 138 5.93 9.01 -7.75
C ASN A 138 4.88 8.70 -8.83
N PRO A 139 3.57 8.89 -8.57
CA PRO A 139 2.54 8.61 -9.58
C PRO A 139 2.59 9.57 -10.77
N GLU A 140 3.26 10.71 -10.65
CA GLU A 140 3.42 11.71 -11.72
C GLU A 140 4.62 11.43 -12.64
N ARG A 141 5.48 10.47 -12.29
CA ARG A 141 6.58 10.02 -13.16
C ARG A 141 6.02 9.39 -14.44
N ASP A 142 6.76 9.53 -15.54
CA ASP A 142 6.48 8.73 -16.74
C ASP A 142 6.90 7.28 -16.52
N TRP A 143 5.90 6.40 -16.38
CA TRP A 143 6.09 4.97 -16.23
C TRP A 143 6.19 4.23 -17.57
N HIS A 144 6.24 4.95 -18.71
CA HIS A 144 6.43 4.40 -20.05
C HIS A 144 5.42 3.30 -20.41
N GLY A 145 4.18 3.43 -19.92
CA GLY A 145 3.12 2.42 -20.12
C GLY A 145 3.36 1.08 -19.40
N ARG A 146 4.26 1.04 -18.41
CA ARG A 146 4.57 -0.16 -17.63
C ARG A 146 3.61 -0.35 -16.46
N ALA A 147 3.28 -1.61 -16.17
CA ALA A 147 2.63 -2.00 -14.93
C ALA A 147 3.70 -2.25 -13.85
N ALA A 148 4.31 -1.17 -13.34
CA ALA A 148 5.35 -1.21 -12.32
C ALA A 148 4.79 -1.47 -10.91
N TRP A 149 5.66 -1.47 -9.92
CA TRP A 149 5.30 -1.69 -8.52
C TRP A 149 5.48 -0.43 -7.68
N THR A 150 4.63 -0.29 -6.65
CA THR A 150 4.91 0.61 -5.55
C THR A 150 4.72 -0.06 -4.20
N ILE A 151 5.60 0.28 -3.26
CA ILE A 151 5.47 -0.11 -1.86
C ILE A 151 4.99 1.11 -1.07
N GLU A 152 3.82 0.98 -0.49
CA GLU A 152 3.22 1.97 0.42
C GLU A 152 3.38 1.52 1.87
N LEU A 153 3.13 2.42 2.81
CA LEU A 153 3.30 2.16 4.24
C LEU A 153 2.07 2.60 5.02
N ALA A 154 1.69 1.75 5.98
CA ALA A 154 0.59 1.97 6.88
C ALA A 154 1.01 1.60 8.31
N TYR A 155 0.71 2.49 9.27
CA TYR A 155 1.04 2.30 10.68
C TYR A 155 -0.25 2.21 11.50
N ALA A 156 -0.39 1.15 12.29
CA ALA A 156 -1.60 0.94 13.09
C ALA A 156 -1.84 2.07 14.11
N LEU A 157 -0.79 2.52 14.81
CA LEU A 157 -0.91 3.57 15.83
C LEU A 157 -0.99 4.99 15.26
N ARG A 158 -0.79 5.17 13.95
CA ARG A 158 -0.81 6.49 13.28
C ARG A 158 -1.90 6.60 12.22
N ALA A 159 -2.87 5.70 12.26
CA ALA A 159 -3.96 5.60 11.28
C ALA A 159 -4.86 6.84 11.21
N ASP A 160 -4.72 7.78 12.16
CA ASP A 160 -5.46 9.04 12.24
C ASP A 160 -4.54 10.27 12.09
N GLU A 161 -3.22 10.09 11.96
CA GLU A 161 -2.29 11.19 11.65
C GLU A 161 -2.43 11.57 10.17
N SER A 162 -2.48 12.86 9.85
CA SER A 162 -2.82 13.34 8.48
C SER A 162 -2.07 12.62 7.35
N GLN A 163 -0.76 12.45 7.48
CA GLN A 163 0.09 11.84 6.47
C GLN A 163 0.00 10.29 6.42
N TRP A 164 -0.21 9.66 7.57
CA TRP A 164 -0.24 8.19 7.73
C TRP A 164 -1.65 7.63 7.83
N SER A 165 -2.66 8.49 7.71
CA SER A 165 -4.06 8.12 7.81
C SER A 165 -4.46 7.15 6.72
N ILE A 166 -5.50 6.35 6.97
CA ILE A 166 -6.06 5.46 5.95
C ILE A 166 -6.61 6.27 4.77
N ASP A 167 -7.11 7.49 5.01
CA ASP A 167 -7.60 8.37 3.95
C ASP A 167 -6.46 8.86 3.03
N ALA A 168 -5.32 9.22 3.61
CA ALA A 168 -4.12 9.56 2.86
C ALA A 168 -3.56 8.35 2.11
N LEU A 169 -3.54 7.17 2.74
CA LEU A 169 -3.15 5.91 2.12
C LEU A 169 -4.05 5.57 0.92
N ALA A 170 -5.37 5.63 1.09
CA ALA A 170 -6.34 5.38 0.03
C ALA A 170 -6.15 6.33 -1.16
N SER A 171 -5.88 7.60 -0.89
CA SER A 171 -5.61 8.60 -1.92
C SER A 171 -4.32 8.27 -2.70
N ARG A 172 -3.25 7.83 -2.02
CA ARG A 172 -2.01 7.38 -2.68
C ARG A 172 -2.22 6.10 -3.49
N VAL A 173 -2.96 5.13 -2.96
CA VAL A 173 -3.33 3.89 -3.67
C VAL A 173 -4.10 4.21 -4.95
N ALA A 174 -5.08 5.12 -4.88
CA ALA A 174 -5.86 5.54 -6.05
C ALA A 174 -4.97 6.23 -7.11
N ALA A 175 -4.08 7.14 -6.69
CA ALA A 175 -3.14 7.81 -7.58
C ALA A 175 -2.17 6.81 -8.25
N ALA A 176 -1.60 5.89 -7.48
CA ALA A 176 -0.72 4.84 -7.97
C ALA A 176 -1.44 3.90 -8.95
N HIS A 177 -2.66 3.49 -8.65
CA HIS A 177 -3.46 2.64 -9.53
C HIS A 177 -3.78 3.35 -10.86
N LYS A 178 -4.13 4.65 -10.81
CA LYS A 178 -4.35 5.49 -11.99
C LYS A 178 -3.08 5.57 -12.85
N ALA A 179 -1.90 5.71 -12.23
CA ALA A 179 -0.60 5.66 -12.90
C ALA A 179 -0.24 4.26 -13.46
N GLY A 180 -0.92 3.20 -13.01
CA GLY A 180 -0.72 1.83 -13.47
C GLY A 180 0.17 0.97 -12.59
N LEU A 181 0.41 1.43 -11.37
CA LEU A 181 1.25 0.76 -10.42
C LEU A 181 0.44 -0.32 -9.67
N ARG A 182 1.10 -1.45 -9.43
CA ARG A 182 0.64 -2.49 -8.52
C ARG A 182 1.11 -2.12 -7.12
N VAL A 183 0.17 -1.97 -6.19
CA VAL A 183 0.47 -1.48 -4.84
C VAL A 183 0.61 -2.63 -3.85
N ILE A 184 1.76 -2.73 -3.17
CA ILE A 184 1.91 -3.55 -1.97
C ILE A 184 1.96 -2.60 -0.78
N ILE A 185 1.11 -2.84 0.23
CA ILE A 185 1.14 -2.05 1.47
C ILE A 185 1.95 -2.80 2.51
N ARG A 186 3.04 -2.20 2.98
CA ARG A 186 3.73 -2.62 4.19
C ARG A 186 2.92 -2.16 5.40
N VAL A 187 2.50 -3.10 6.25
CA VAL A 187 1.68 -2.84 7.43
C VAL A 187 2.57 -2.98 8.66
N ALA A 188 2.76 -1.92 9.41
CA ALA A 188 3.57 -1.93 10.63
C ALA A 188 2.76 -1.46 11.85
N TYR A 189 3.23 -1.79 13.05
CA TYR A 189 2.54 -1.38 14.27
C TYR A 189 2.66 0.13 14.51
N ASP A 190 3.88 0.65 14.49
CA ASP A 190 4.18 2.07 14.62
C ASP A 190 5.48 2.43 13.89
N GLN A 191 5.79 3.71 13.79
CA GLN A 191 7.08 4.18 13.29
C GLN A 191 8.21 3.67 14.18
N GLY A 192 9.15 2.92 13.59
CA GLY A 192 10.23 2.26 14.34
C GLY A 192 9.80 0.97 15.03
N GLN A 193 8.54 0.55 14.93
CA GLN A 193 8.05 -0.72 15.47
C GLN A 193 7.34 -1.55 14.40
N SER A 194 8.02 -2.61 13.96
CA SER A 194 7.58 -3.52 12.92
C SER A 194 6.19 -4.11 13.19
N LEU A 195 6.05 -4.81 14.31
CA LEU A 195 4.82 -5.47 14.76
C LEU A 195 4.70 -5.28 16.28
N PRO A 196 3.54 -5.59 16.89
CA PRO A 196 3.37 -5.56 18.34
C PRO A 196 4.57 -6.16 19.12
N PRO A 197 4.98 -5.56 20.26
CA PRO A 197 6.00 -6.11 21.15
C PRO A 197 5.80 -7.60 21.48
N ASN A 198 6.90 -8.32 21.75
CA ASN A 198 6.85 -9.74 22.12
C ASN A 198 5.85 -9.99 23.25
N ASP A 199 5.01 -11.01 23.08
CA ASP A 199 4.02 -11.50 24.04
C ASP A 199 2.98 -10.45 24.50
N ASP A 200 2.87 -9.31 23.81
CA ASP A 200 1.85 -8.30 24.07
C ASP A 200 0.57 -8.58 23.27
N GLU A 201 -0.28 -9.44 23.84
CA GLU A 201 -1.59 -9.80 23.27
C GLU A 201 -2.56 -8.60 23.20
N THR A 202 -2.36 -7.55 24.00
CA THR A 202 -3.20 -6.33 23.94
C THR A 202 -2.82 -5.49 22.71
N ALA A 203 -1.53 -5.27 22.48
CA ALA A 203 -1.02 -4.64 21.28
C ALA A 203 -1.38 -5.45 20.02
N LEU A 204 -1.36 -6.79 20.11
CA LEU A 204 -1.85 -7.65 19.04
C LEU A 204 -3.32 -7.39 18.72
N ALA A 205 -4.20 -7.31 19.72
CA ALA A 205 -5.61 -7.01 19.49
C ALA A 205 -5.82 -5.63 18.81
N ILE A 206 -5.04 -4.62 19.18
CA ILE A 206 -5.06 -3.29 18.51
C ILE A 206 -4.64 -3.43 17.05
N PHE A 207 -3.54 -4.15 16.80
CA PHE A 207 -3.01 -4.36 15.46
C PHE A 207 -3.98 -5.16 14.56
N LEU A 208 -4.64 -6.18 15.10
CA LEU A 208 -5.64 -6.96 14.37
C LEU A 208 -6.86 -6.12 14.00
N ARG A 209 -7.35 -5.23 14.88
CA ARG A 209 -8.42 -4.28 14.51
C ARG A 209 -8.02 -3.36 13.37
N PHE A 210 -6.78 -2.89 13.36
CA PHE A 210 -6.27 -2.12 12.23
C PHE A 210 -6.21 -2.95 10.94
N CYS A 211 -5.75 -4.20 11.01
CA CYS A 211 -5.75 -5.12 9.86
C CYS A 211 -7.17 -5.40 9.34
N GLN A 212 -8.17 -5.51 10.23
CA GLN A 212 -9.59 -5.61 9.86
C GLN A 212 -10.03 -4.37 9.07
N ARG A 213 -9.69 -3.18 9.57
CA ARG A 213 -10.01 -1.90 8.92
C ARG A 213 -9.43 -1.85 7.50
N LEU A 214 -8.16 -2.25 7.31
CA LEU A 214 -7.54 -2.32 5.99
C LEU A 214 -8.22 -3.34 5.06
N ALA A 215 -8.58 -4.52 5.58
CA ALA A 215 -9.20 -5.58 4.78
C ALA A 215 -10.63 -5.23 4.33
N HIS A 216 -11.31 -4.40 5.11
CA HIS A 216 -12.70 -4.01 4.88
C HIS A 216 -12.85 -2.75 4.03
N ASP A 217 -11.86 -1.86 4.02
CA ASP A 217 -11.93 -0.57 3.31
C ASP A 217 -11.98 -0.74 1.78
N GLN A 218 -13.11 -0.39 1.18
CA GLN A 218 -13.35 -0.58 -0.25
C GLN A 218 -12.47 0.33 -1.13
N ARG A 219 -11.94 1.43 -0.60
CA ARG A 219 -11.03 2.31 -1.33
C ARG A 219 -9.67 1.64 -1.56
N LEU A 220 -9.35 0.60 -0.78
CA LEU A 220 -8.13 -0.19 -0.88
C LEU A 220 -8.31 -1.46 -1.74
N GLN A 221 -9.44 -1.64 -2.43
CA GLN A 221 -9.67 -2.82 -3.29
C GLN A 221 -8.64 -3.00 -4.42
N ALA A 222 -8.01 -1.91 -4.87
CA ALA A 222 -6.98 -1.94 -5.91
C ALA A 222 -5.60 -2.41 -5.40
N VAL A 223 -5.44 -2.60 -4.09
CA VAL A 223 -4.19 -3.07 -3.48
C VAL A 223 -3.90 -4.49 -3.95
N TYR A 224 -2.68 -4.73 -4.42
CA TYR A 224 -2.24 -6.04 -4.86
C TYR A 224 -2.05 -7.00 -3.68
N GLY A 225 -1.48 -6.53 -2.57
CA GLY A 225 -1.29 -7.32 -1.35
C GLY A 225 -0.71 -6.53 -0.18
N TYR A 226 -0.67 -7.17 0.99
CA TYR A 226 -0.18 -6.59 2.24
C TYR A 226 1.05 -7.35 2.73
N SER A 227 2.15 -6.64 2.96
CA SER A 227 3.36 -7.17 3.61
C SER A 227 3.30 -6.86 5.10
N ILE A 228 3.23 -7.88 5.94
CA ILE A 228 2.99 -7.70 7.37
C ILE A 228 4.32 -7.52 8.10
N GLY A 229 4.62 -6.29 8.51
CA GLY A 229 5.85 -5.87 9.18
C GLY A 229 7.09 -5.80 8.28
N ASN A 230 8.22 -5.52 8.91
CA ASN A 230 9.56 -5.34 8.32
C ASN A 230 10.68 -5.48 9.35
N GLY A 231 11.77 -6.16 9.02
CA GLY A 231 12.99 -6.19 9.84
C GLY A 231 12.81 -6.75 11.25
N TYR A 232 12.02 -7.83 11.42
CA TYR A 232 11.65 -8.38 12.73
C TYR A 232 12.84 -8.65 13.68
N ASN A 233 13.97 -9.04 13.10
CA ASN A 233 15.20 -9.44 13.79
C ASN A 233 16.14 -8.26 14.09
N SER A 234 15.69 -7.01 13.98
CA SER A 234 16.53 -5.82 14.16
C SER A 234 16.00 -4.95 15.30
N ILE A 235 16.87 -4.50 16.20
CA ILE A 235 16.47 -3.56 17.29
C ILE A 235 16.01 -2.23 16.69
N GLY A 236 16.71 -1.73 15.66
CA GLY A 236 16.37 -0.46 15.01
C GLY A 236 15.02 -0.41 14.30
N GLU A 237 14.36 -1.56 14.12
CA GLU A 237 13.02 -1.68 13.53
C GLU A 237 11.96 -2.11 14.57
N ASN A 238 12.36 -2.24 15.84
CA ASN A 238 11.52 -2.68 16.95
C ASN A 238 11.86 -1.87 18.21
N THR A 239 11.66 -0.55 18.15
CA THR A 239 12.15 0.42 19.15
C THR A 239 11.24 0.60 20.37
N LEU A 240 10.00 0.10 20.36
CA LEU A 240 9.15 0.11 21.55
C LEU A 240 9.62 -0.93 22.58
N THR A 241 10.42 -1.90 22.15
CA THR A 241 11.12 -2.86 22.99
C THR A 241 12.62 -2.62 22.90
N GLN A 242 13.38 -3.05 23.92
CA GLN A 242 14.85 -3.07 23.85
C GLN A 242 15.38 -4.38 23.23
N GLU A 243 14.50 -5.14 22.60
CA GLU A 243 14.76 -6.47 22.04
C GLU A 243 14.05 -6.60 20.69
N PRO A 244 14.64 -7.30 19.69
CA PRO A 244 13.94 -7.66 18.47
C PRO A 244 12.74 -8.59 18.75
N LEU A 245 11.86 -8.71 17.75
CA LEU A 245 10.76 -9.66 17.84
C LEU A 245 11.28 -11.10 17.68
N THR A 246 10.72 -12.04 18.43
CA THR A 246 11.11 -13.46 18.29
C THR A 246 10.42 -14.11 17.08
N PRO A 247 11.04 -15.14 16.45
CA PRO A 247 10.38 -15.89 15.38
C PRO A 247 9.02 -16.50 15.80
N ALA A 248 8.93 -16.95 17.06
CA ALA A 248 7.70 -17.51 17.65
C ALA A 248 6.59 -16.47 17.73
N TRP A 249 6.90 -15.26 18.19
CA TRP A 249 5.91 -14.19 18.28
C TRP A 249 5.45 -13.72 16.89
N VAL A 250 6.36 -13.60 15.92
CA VAL A 250 5.99 -13.28 14.53
C VAL A 250 5.07 -14.36 13.94
N ALA A 251 5.38 -15.66 14.16
CA ALA A 251 4.51 -16.75 13.73
C ALA A 251 3.15 -16.76 14.45
N ARG A 252 3.11 -16.41 15.75
CA ARG A 252 1.89 -16.27 16.54
C ARG A 252 0.95 -15.21 15.93
N MET A 253 1.51 -14.07 15.55
CA MET A 253 0.74 -12.98 14.94
C MET A 253 0.28 -13.29 13.52
N LEU A 254 1.11 -13.94 12.71
CA LEU A 254 0.79 -14.21 11.29
C LEU A 254 -0.22 -15.36 11.13
N VAL A 255 0.01 -16.49 11.80
CA VAL A 255 -0.70 -17.75 11.56
C VAL A 255 -1.28 -18.39 12.82
N GLY A 256 -1.10 -17.78 14.00
CA GLY A 256 -1.59 -18.34 15.27
C GLY A 256 -0.70 -19.46 15.83
N TYR A 257 0.62 -19.42 15.60
CA TYR A 257 1.55 -20.34 16.27
C TYR A 257 1.45 -20.24 17.81
N GLY A 258 1.63 -21.36 18.50
CA GLY A 258 1.69 -21.39 19.97
C GLY A 258 0.34 -21.28 20.69
N VAL A 259 -0.78 -21.20 19.97
CA VAL A 259 -2.13 -21.19 20.53
C VAL A 259 -2.97 -22.35 19.99
N ALA A 260 -4.14 -22.58 20.60
CA ALA A 260 -5.11 -23.57 20.16
C ALA A 260 -5.52 -23.33 18.69
N VAL A 261 -5.75 -24.41 17.93
CA VAL A 261 -6.01 -24.33 16.48
C VAL A 261 -7.31 -23.59 16.18
N GLU A 262 -8.25 -23.62 17.11
CA GLU A 262 -9.55 -22.95 17.09
C GLU A 262 -9.45 -21.44 17.38
N ARG A 263 -8.27 -20.94 17.75
CA ARG A 263 -8.05 -19.49 17.85
C ARG A 263 -7.78 -18.88 16.47
N HIS A 264 -8.56 -17.87 16.14
CA HIS A 264 -8.59 -17.19 14.84
C HIS A 264 -8.00 -15.77 14.89
N ASP A 265 -7.48 -15.35 16.04
CA ASP A 265 -6.92 -14.02 16.25
C ASP A 265 -5.45 -13.96 15.80
N ASN A 266 -5.26 -14.09 14.50
CA ASN A 266 -4.03 -13.82 13.79
C ASN A 266 -4.34 -13.05 12.50
N VAL A 267 -3.33 -12.42 11.92
CA VAL A 267 -3.49 -11.49 10.79
C VAL A 267 -4.12 -12.19 9.59
N ILE A 268 -3.68 -13.41 9.24
CA ILE A 268 -4.16 -14.09 8.03
C ILE A 268 -5.63 -14.44 8.12
N GLU A 269 -6.07 -15.07 9.23
CA GLU A 269 -7.48 -15.42 9.41
C GLU A 269 -8.35 -14.17 9.57
N THR A 270 -7.84 -13.16 10.28
CA THR A 270 -8.55 -11.90 10.49
C THR A 270 -8.84 -11.17 9.18
N MET A 271 -7.83 -11.01 8.33
CA MET A 271 -8.00 -10.28 7.07
C MET A 271 -8.75 -11.11 6.03
N ARG A 272 -8.47 -12.41 5.90
CA ARG A 272 -9.17 -13.29 4.94
C ARG A 272 -10.61 -13.59 5.33
N GLY A 273 -10.94 -13.54 6.62
CA GLY A 273 -12.32 -13.64 7.10
C GLY A 273 -13.21 -12.51 6.60
N LEU A 274 -12.63 -11.34 6.30
CA LEU A 274 -13.33 -10.19 5.73
C LEU A 274 -13.21 -10.13 4.21
N ASN A 275 -12.02 -10.43 3.68
CA ASN A 275 -11.77 -10.42 2.24
C ASN A 275 -10.87 -11.61 1.84
N PRO A 276 -11.49 -12.72 1.38
CA PRO A 276 -10.76 -13.95 1.01
C PRO A 276 -9.81 -13.80 -0.17
N GLN A 277 -9.90 -12.71 -0.95
CA GLN A 277 -9.07 -12.48 -2.14
C GLN A 277 -7.77 -11.72 -1.83
N LEU A 278 -7.59 -11.26 -0.59
CA LEU A 278 -6.39 -10.52 -0.20
C LEU A 278 -5.16 -11.40 -0.26
N LYS A 279 -4.10 -10.85 -0.88
CA LYS A 279 -2.76 -11.44 -0.82
C LYS A 279 -2.05 -10.95 0.43
N LEU A 280 -1.62 -11.87 1.26
CA LEU A 280 -0.91 -11.60 2.50
C LEU A 280 0.51 -12.16 2.40
N LEU A 281 1.49 -11.28 2.53
CA LEU A 281 2.90 -11.56 2.41
C LEU A 281 3.54 -11.53 3.79
N VAL A 282 4.44 -12.47 4.04
CA VAL A 282 5.36 -12.38 5.17
C VAL A 282 6.32 -11.22 4.88
N GLY A 283 6.46 -10.31 5.84
CA GLY A 283 7.39 -9.19 5.76
C GLY A 283 8.86 -9.62 5.81
N PRO A 284 9.78 -8.72 5.40
CA PRO A 284 11.18 -9.06 5.28
C PRO A 284 11.87 -9.23 6.64
N VAL A 285 12.78 -10.21 6.72
CA VAL A 285 13.84 -10.26 7.74
C VAL A 285 14.98 -9.33 7.30
N ARG A 286 15.56 -8.57 8.22
CA ARG A 286 16.69 -7.67 7.91
C ARG A 286 17.93 -8.51 7.63
N PRO A 287 18.54 -8.41 6.43
CA PRO A 287 19.76 -9.13 6.13
C PRO A 287 20.92 -8.63 7.01
N TRP A 288 21.82 -9.54 7.35
CA TRP A 288 23.09 -9.26 8.06
C TRP A 288 22.95 -8.68 9.47
N SER A 289 21.74 -8.62 10.04
CA SER A 289 21.58 -8.26 11.45
C SER A 289 22.03 -9.40 12.34
N ASN A 290 22.73 -9.05 13.41
CA ASN A 290 23.14 -9.94 14.50
C ASN A 290 22.32 -9.71 15.78
N ASP A 291 21.31 -8.84 15.74
CA ASP A 291 20.55 -8.45 16.94
C ASP A 291 19.66 -9.59 17.45
N ALA A 292 19.22 -10.48 16.55
CA ALA A 292 18.49 -11.69 16.89
C ALA A 292 18.94 -12.88 16.03
N ASP A 293 18.84 -14.05 16.64
CA ASP A 293 19.13 -15.36 16.08
C ASP A 293 17.84 -16.21 16.07
N GLY A 294 17.93 -17.46 15.60
CA GLY A 294 16.85 -18.42 15.64
C GLY A 294 17.22 -19.68 16.42
N ALA A 295 16.23 -20.32 17.03
CA ALA A 295 16.43 -21.58 17.76
C ALA A 295 16.86 -22.74 16.85
N TRP A 296 16.58 -22.66 15.54
CA TRP A 296 16.97 -23.65 14.53
C TRP A 296 17.91 -23.04 13.50
N ALA A 297 19.15 -23.49 13.53
CA ALA A 297 20.18 -23.02 12.62
C ALA A 297 19.90 -23.41 11.17
N ASP A 298 20.16 -22.48 10.25
CA ASP A 298 20.33 -22.77 8.84
C ASP A 298 21.70 -23.43 8.60
N PRO A 299 21.93 -24.25 7.55
CA PRO A 299 23.24 -24.80 7.26
C PRO A 299 24.37 -23.78 7.08
N LEU A 300 24.05 -22.52 6.70
CA LEU A 300 25.02 -21.43 6.63
C LEU A 300 25.30 -20.79 7.99
N ASN A 301 24.48 -21.10 9.00
CA ASN A 301 24.61 -20.76 10.41
C ASN A 301 24.99 -19.29 10.67
N GLN A 302 24.19 -18.38 10.14
CA GLN A 302 24.30 -16.95 10.40
C GLN A 302 23.05 -16.46 11.15
N PRO A 303 23.15 -15.50 12.09
CA PRO A 303 22.01 -15.11 12.93
C PRO A 303 20.74 -14.75 12.16
N TRP A 304 20.85 -13.92 11.11
CA TRP A 304 19.69 -13.55 10.29
C TRP A 304 19.10 -14.71 9.48
N LEU A 305 19.92 -15.68 9.06
CA LEU A 305 19.46 -16.87 8.33
C LEU A 305 18.81 -17.88 9.28
N ASN A 306 19.40 -18.09 10.46
CA ASN A 306 18.85 -18.92 11.52
C ASN A 306 17.51 -18.37 12.01
N TYR A 307 17.40 -17.05 12.18
CA TYR A 307 16.14 -16.37 12.50
C TYR A 307 15.07 -16.70 11.45
N PHE A 308 15.38 -16.49 10.17
CA PHE A 308 14.42 -16.72 9.09
C PHE A 308 14.04 -18.19 8.94
N ASN A 309 15.01 -19.11 9.06
CA ASN A 309 14.78 -20.55 9.08
C ASN A 309 13.87 -20.97 10.23
N SER A 310 14.11 -20.43 11.43
CA SER A 310 13.26 -20.65 12.60
C SER A 310 11.84 -20.14 12.37
N LEU A 311 11.67 -18.94 11.82
CA LEU A 311 10.36 -18.39 11.49
C LEU A 311 9.63 -19.31 10.52
N LEU A 312 10.27 -19.72 9.42
CA LEU A 312 9.60 -20.56 8.41
C LEU A 312 9.26 -21.95 8.94
N LEU A 313 10.09 -22.53 9.80
CA LEU A 313 9.76 -23.79 10.47
C LEU A 313 8.46 -23.68 11.27
N LEU A 314 8.30 -22.59 12.03
CA LEU A 314 7.13 -22.35 12.88
C LEU A 314 5.87 -22.05 12.04
N LEU A 315 6.03 -21.30 10.95
CA LEU A 315 4.96 -21.08 9.98
C LEU A 315 4.51 -22.40 9.35
N ASP A 316 5.45 -23.22 8.85
CA ASP A 316 5.14 -24.50 8.19
C ASP A 316 4.39 -25.47 9.12
N GLN A 317 4.85 -25.58 10.37
CA GLN A 317 4.19 -26.40 11.38
C GLN A 317 2.75 -25.95 11.60
N THR A 318 2.53 -24.65 11.80
CA THR A 318 1.19 -24.11 12.08
C THR A 318 0.27 -24.23 10.87
N ILE A 319 0.78 -23.95 9.66
CA ILE A 319 0.03 -24.09 8.41
C ILE A 319 -0.44 -25.53 8.24
N ARG A 320 0.44 -26.53 8.46
CA ARG A 320 0.05 -27.95 8.35
C ARG A 320 -0.99 -28.35 9.40
N LEU A 321 -0.86 -27.87 10.64
CA LEU A 321 -1.82 -28.15 11.71
C LEU A 321 -3.20 -27.55 11.41
N LYS A 322 -3.27 -26.27 11.02
CA LYS A 322 -4.52 -25.59 10.64
C LYS A 322 -5.12 -26.15 9.36
N HIS A 323 -4.31 -26.51 8.37
CA HIS A 323 -4.78 -27.16 7.14
C HIS A 323 -5.46 -28.51 7.42
N ALA A 324 -4.98 -29.28 8.41
CA ALA A 324 -5.64 -30.53 8.82
C ALA A 324 -7.07 -30.31 9.36
N GLN A 325 -7.39 -29.09 9.81
CA GLN A 325 -8.73 -28.64 10.19
C GLN A 325 -9.42 -27.79 9.10
N GLN A 326 -8.94 -27.82 7.86
CA GLN A 326 -9.47 -27.04 6.73
C GLN A 326 -9.37 -25.50 6.90
N ILE A 327 -8.49 -25.03 7.77
CA ILE A 327 -8.22 -23.61 7.98
C ILE A 327 -6.99 -23.21 7.15
N ASN A 328 -7.17 -22.30 6.18
CA ASN A 328 -6.08 -21.85 5.31
C ASN A 328 -5.37 -20.60 5.85
N VAL A 329 -4.22 -20.82 6.48
CA VAL A 329 -3.32 -19.76 6.95
C VAL A 329 -2.01 -19.64 6.16
N ALA A 330 -1.90 -20.30 5.00
CA ALA A 330 -0.68 -20.20 4.20
C ALA A 330 -0.53 -18.77 3.62
N PRO A 331 0.65 -18.13 3.72
CA PRO A 331 0.88 -16.84 3.10
C PRO A 331 0.92 -16.97 1.57
N ASP A 332 0.62 -15.87 0.88
CA ASP A 332 0.60 -15.81 -0.58
C ASP A 332 1.98 -15.57 -1.19
N GLY A 333 2.95 -15.17 -0.36
CA GLY A 333 4.33 -14.89 -0.77
C GLY A 333 5.16 -14.24 0.33
N PHE A 334 6.33 -13.76 -0.05
CA PHE A 334 7.30 -13.15 0.86
C PHE A 334 7.76 -11.81 0.31
N ALA A 335 7.69 -10.77 1.13
CA ALA A 335 8.47 -9.57 0.92
C ALA A 335 9.88 -9.80 1.47
N VAL A 336 10.89 -9.45 0.68
CA VAL A 336 12.30 -9.49 1.09
C VAL A 336 12.94 -8.14 0.82
N SER A 337 14.04 -7.87 1.52
CA SER A 337 14.91 -6.73 1.26
C SER A 337 16.28 -7.25 0.83
N THR A 338 16.84 -6.66 -0.21
CA THR A 338 18.18 -7.00 -0.71
C THR A 338 18.94 -5.74 -1.03
N PHE A 339 20.14 -5.59 -0.49
CA PHE A 339 20.98 -4.44 -0.74
C PHE A 339 22.31 -4.87 -1.36
N GLY A 340 22.91 -3.99 -2.15
CA GLY A 340 24.22 -4.23 -2.74
C GLY A 340 25.35 -3.93 -1.77
N TRP A 341 26.53 -4.46 -2.10
CA TRP A 341 27.77 -4.08 -1.44
C TRP A 341 28.88 -3.77 -2.48
N PRO A 342 28.70 -2.72 -3.30
CA PRO A 342 29.49 -2.56 -4.52
C PRO A 342 30.99 -2.43 -4.28
N GLU A 343 31.41 -1.85 -3.16
CA GLU A 343 32.81 -1.60 -2.80
C GLU A 343 33.61 -2.87 -2.53
N GLN A 344 32.94 -4.00 -2.27
CA GLN A 344 33.61 -5.29 -2.10
C GLN A 344 33.73 -6.07 -3.41
N SER A 345 33.15 -5.57 -4.50
CA SER A 345 33.34 -6.13 -5.83
C SER A 345 34.48 -5.42 -6.55
N ALA A 346 35.35 -6.18 -7.20
CA ALA A 346 36.39 -5.63 -8.09
C ALA A 346 35.80 -4.82 -9.27
N ASP A 347 34.55 -5.09 -9.62
CA ASP A 347 33.76 -4.27 -10.54
C ASP A 347 32.43 -3.95 -9.83
N PRO A 348 32.30 -2.76 -9.22
CA PRO A 348 31.15 -2.39 -8.40
C PRO A 348 29.81 -2.55 -9.12
N ALA A 349 29.73 -2.23 -10.41
CA ALA A 349 28.49 -2.36 -11.19
C ALA A 349 28.08 -3.84 -11.38
N GLN A 350 29.04 -4.76 -11.38
CA GLN A 350 28.80 -6.21 -11.55
C GLN A 350 28.49 -6.93 -10.23
N GLU A 351 28.49 -6.23 -9.09
CA GLU A 351 28.20 -6.83 -7.78
C GLU A 351 26.91 -7.67 -7.76
N PRO A 352 25.78 -7.25 -8.35
CA PRO A 352 24.56 -8.06 -8.35
C PRO A 352 24.69 -9.42 -9.04
N LEU A 353 25.68 -9.56 -9.93
CA LEU A 353 25.95 -10.78 -10.68
C LEU A 353 27.04 -11.64 -10.03
N ARG A 354 27.52 -11.27 -8.84
CA ARG A 354 28.60 -11.94 -8.13
C ARG A 354 28.14 -12.37 -6.75
N ASP A 355 28.64 -13.53 -6.34
CA ASP A 355 28.49 -13.93 -4.96
C ASP A 355 29.51 -13.17 -4.11
N LEU A 356 29.05 -12.60 -3.01
CA LEU A 356 29.91 -11.88 -2.06
C LEU A 356 29.89 -12.61 -0.73
N TYR A 357 31.07 -13.01 -0.29
CA TYR A 357 31.29 -13.79 0.92
C TYR A 357 32.28 -13.08 1.85
N ARG A 358 32.16 -13.32 3.15
CA ARG A 358 33.18 -12.97 4.14
C ARG A 358 33.62 -14.21 4.88
N GLU A 359 34.87 -14.20 5.33
CA GLU A 359 35.44 -15.30 6.12
C GLU A 359 34.56 -15.62 7.35
N GLN A 360 34.14 -14.58 8.09
CA GLN A 360 33.30 -14.72 9.28
C GLN A 360 31.88 -15.24 8.99
N SER A 361 31.36 -15.01 7.78
CA SER A 361 30.02 -15.46 7.38
C SER A 361 30.02 -16.69 6.48
N GLY A 362 31.19 -17.31 6.26
CA GLY A 362 31.36 -18.45 5.38
C GLY A 362 30.76 -18.21 3.99
N LYS A 363 29.79 -19.06 3.62
CA LYS A 363 29.11 -19.03 2.31
C LYS A 363 27.78 -18.28 2.32
N ALA A 364 27.42 -17.58 3.40
CA ALA A 364 26.25 -16.72 3.40
C ALA A 364 26.49 -15.46 2.56
N GLN A 365 25.51 -15.10 1.73
CA GLN A 365 25.60 -13.95 0.84
C GLN A 365 25.61 -12.64 1.62
N ARG A 366 26.56 -11.78 1.27
CA ARG A 366 26.77 -10.46 1.89
C ARG A 366 26.43 -9.29 0.97
N GLY A 367 25.97 -9.58 -0.24
CA GLY A 367 25.58 -8.59 -1.23
C GLY A 367 24.15 -8.77 -1.73
N PHE A 368 23.85 -8.22 -2.90
CA PHE A 368 22.53 -8.21 -3.50
C PHE A 368 21.89 -9.61 -3.57
N ARG A 369 22.71 -10.63 -3.82
CA ARG A 369 22.30 -12.04 -3.93
C ARG A 369 21.82 -12.69 -2.64
N VAL A 370 21.73 -11.98 -1.52
CA VAL A 370 21.11 -12.48 -0.27
C VAL A 370 19.68 -13.00 -0.48
N TYR A 371 18.94 -12.54 -1.51
CA TYR A 371 17.66 -13.16 -1.86
C TYR A 371 17.74 -14.66 -2.20
N ARG A 372 18.88 -15.15 -2.70
CA ARG A 372 19.05 -16.56 -3.00
C ARG A 372 19.07 -17.41 -1.72
N ASP A 373 19.67 -16.90 -0.65
CA ASP A 373 19.65 -17.56 0.66
C ASP A 373 18.22 -17.57 1.22
N TRP A 374 17.48 -16.46 1.06
CA TRP A 374 16.05 -16.41 1.39
C TRP A 374 15.23 -17.43 0.62
N LEU A 375 15.41 -17.53 -0.71
CA LEU A 375 14.72 -18.52 -1.54
C LEU A 375 15.07 -19.96 -1.16
N ALA A 376 16.34 -20.23 -0.83
CA ALA A 376 16.77 -21.56 -0.40
C ALA A 376 16.05 -21.99 0.90
N ILE A 377 15.86 -21.07 1.84
CA ILE A 377 15.11 -21.32 3.08
C ILE A 377 13.61 -21.48 2.77
N ILE A 378 12.99 -20.57 2.01
CA ILE A 378 11.56 -20.64 1.63
C ILE A 378 11.23 -21.99 0.98
N ASN A 379 12.05 -22.41 0.02
CA ASN A 379 11.81 -23.62 -0.74
C ASN A 379 12.11 -24.93 0.01
N ARG A 380 12.71 -24.86 1.21
CA ARG A 380 12.92 -26.02 2.08
C ARG A 380 11.62 -26.48 2.76
N TYR A 381 10.63 -25.58 2.91
CA TYR A 381 9.40 -25.86 3.65
C TYR A 381 8.22 -26.12 2.69
N PRO A 382 7.62 -27.33 2.69
CA PRO A 382 6.61 -27.72 1.71
C PRO A 382 5.38 -26.80 1.61
N SER A 383 4.91 -26.24 2.73
CA SER A 383 3.73 -25.36 2.74
C SER A 383 3.97 -24.00 2.06
N MET A 384 5.24 -23.64 1.83
CA MET A 384 5.67 -22.33 1.34
C MET A 384 6.60 -22.40 0.11
N ALA A 385 6.98 -23.60 -0.32
CA ALA A 385 7.83 -23.79 -1.48
C ALA A 385 7.20 -23.20 -2.75
N ASN A 386 8.03 -22.64 -3.63
CA ASN A 386 7.64 -22.03 -4.90
C ASN A 386 6.72 -20.81 -4.79
N ARG A 387 6.48 -20.28 -3.58
CA ARG A 387 5.72 -19.05 -3.40
C ARG A 387 6.47 -17.86 -4.01
N PRO A 388 5.75 -16.84 -4.52
CA PRO A 388 6.36 -15.65 -5.07
C PRO A 388 7.10 -14.84 -4.01
N VAL A 389 8.20 -14.22 -4.43
CA VAL A 389 9.01 -13.31 -3.63
C VAL A 389 9.01 -11.93 -4.29
N TYR A 390 8.85 -10.90 -3.46
CA TYR A 390 8.85 -9.50 -3.86
C TYR A 390 10.02 -8.82 -3.17
N ILE A 391 11.02 -8.38 -3.93
CA ILE A 391 12.09 -7.55 -3.37
C ILE A 391 11.49 -6.16 -3.17
N THR A 392 11.02 -5.87 -1.96
CA THR A 392 10.28 -4.64 -1.62
C THR A 392 11.19 -3.47 -1.29
N ALA A 393 12.48 -3.71 -1.14
CA ALA A 393 13.49 -2.68 -0.98
C ALA A 393 14.84 -3.16 -1.50
N THR A 394 15.45 -2.35 -2.36
CA THR A 394 16.83 -2.49 -2.81
C THR A 394 17.50 -1.14 -3.01
N ASN A 395 18.81 -1.13 -2.81
CA ASN A 395 19.72 -0.02 -3.11
C ASN A 395 21.17 -0.53 -2.85
N THR A 396 22.15 0.37 -2.88
CA THR A 396 23.57 0.05 -2.67
C THR A 396 24.07 0.29 -1.23
N PHE A 397 23.18 0.56 -0.27
CA PHE A 397 23.57 0.73 1.14
C PHE A 397 23.96 -0.60 1.77
N HIS A 398 25.13 -0.65 2.40
CA HIS A 398 25.55 -1.78 3.23
C HIS A 398 25.93 -1.28 4.63
N PRO A 399 25.42 -1.91 5.72
CA PRO A 399 25.55 -1.39 7.08
C PRO A 399 26.99 -1.27 7.58
N GLU A 400 27.93 -2.07 7.06
CA GLU A 400 29.34 -1.99 7.48
C GLU A 400 30.09 -0.78 6.94
N GLN A 401 29.63 -0.18 5.84
CA GLN A 401 30.24 0.99 5.22
C GLN A 401 29.54 2.25 5.71
N GLY A 402 28.24 2.14 5.96
CA GLY A 402 27.39 3.29 6.28
C GLY A 402 27.20 4.25 5.11
N GLN A 403 27.74 3.94 3.92
CA GLN A 403 27.61 4.78 2.74
C GLN A 403 26.24 4.60 2.09
N THR A 404 25.60 5.72 1.76
CA THR A 404 24.28 5.70 1.12
C THR A 404 24.43 5.65 -0.41
N PRO A 405 23.36 5.31 -1.16
CA PRO A 405 23.40 5.29 -2.61
C PRO A 405 23.81 6.61 -3.26
N LEU A 406 23.55 7.74 -2.58
CA LEU A 406 24.04 9.06 -2.96
C LEU A 406 25.56 9.09 -3.15
N GLU A 407 26.30 8.31 -2.36
CA GLU A 407 27.75 8.29 -2.31
C GLU A 407 28.34 7.14 -3.12
N ASN A 408 27.70 5.97 -3.08
CA ASN A 408 28.31 4.72 -3.54
C ASN A 408 27.64 4.04 -4.75
N TYR A 409 26.56 4.59 -5.30
CA TYR A 409 25.90 3.99 -6.45
C TYR A 409 26.85 3.90 -7.66
N PRO A 410 27.09 2.71 -8.24
CA PRO A 410 27.81 2.58 -9.50
C PRO A 410 26.84 2.48 -10.68
N GLN A 411 27.06 3.29 -11.72
CA GLN A 411 26.33 3.17 -12.97
C GLN A 411 26.34 1.73 -13.51
N GLY A 412 25.17 1.21 -13.87
CA GLY A 412 24.96 -0.16 -14.36
C GLY A 412 24.56 -1.16 -13.27
N TRP A 413 24.63 -0.79 -12.00
CA TRP A 413 24.31 -1.69 -10.88
C TRP A 413 22.84 -2.12 -10.93
N LEU A 414 21.89 -1.20 -11.12
CA LEU A 414 20.46 -1.53 -11.12
C LEU A 414 20.06 -2.41 -12.31
N ARG A 415 20.66 -2.18 -13.49
CA ARG A 415 20.50 -3.01 -14.68
C ARG A 415 20.98 -4.44 -14.44
N ASN A 416 22.11 -4.58 -13.76
CA ASN A 416 22.66 -5.89 -13.41
C ASN A 416 21.82 -6.58 -12.33
N ALA A 417 21.31 -5.84 -11.35
CA ALA A 417 20.35 -6.33 -10.36
C ALA A 417 19.05 -6.82 -11.02
N LEU A 418 18.49 -6.05 -11.96
CA LEU A 418 17.31 -6.45 -12.73
C LEU A 418 17.59 -7.70 -13.56
N ARG A 419 18.74 -7.76 -14.24
CA ARG A 419 19.15 -8.93 -15.04
C ARG A 419 19.27 -10.19 -14.18
N GLU A 420 19.89 -10.06 -13.01
CA GLU A 420 20.05 -11.15 -12.04
C GLU A 420 18.71 -11.76 -11.65
N VAL A 421 17.74 -10.94 -11.26
CA VAL A 421 16.45 -11.44 -10.75
C VAL A 421 15.47 -11.81 -11.86
N SER A 422 15.60 -11.24 -13.06
CA SER A 422 14.76 -11.58 -14.21
C SER A 422 14.89 -13.05 -14.64
N GLY A 423 16.01 -13.70 -14.31
CA GLY A 423 16.21 -15.13 -14.56
C GLY A 423 15.49 -16.05 -13.58
N ASN A 424 14.90 -15.51 -12.50
CA ASN A 424 14.27 -16.30 -11.44
C ASN A 424 12.74 -16.12 -11.44
N PRO A 425 11.96 -17.18 -11.77
CA PRO A 425 10.51 -17.07 -11.89
C PRO A 425 9.79 -16.86 -10.55
N GLN A 426 10.44 -17.09 -9.39
CA GLN A 426 9.83 -16.77 -8.10
C GLN A 426 9.88 -15.27 -7.79
N VAL A 427 10.81 -14.51 -8.37
CA VAL A 427 10.92 -13.07 -8.10
C VAL A 427 9.93 -12.30 -8.97
N GLN A 428 9.01 -11.58 -8.33
CA GLN A 428 7.91 -10.87 -9.00
C GLN A 428 8.06 -9.35 -8.99
N ALA A 429 8.95 -8.82 -8.14
CA ALA A 429 9.23 -7.39 -8.02
C ALA A 429 10.67 -7.13 -7.59
N LEU A 430 11.22 -6.01 -8.06
CA LEU A 430 12.49 -5.40 -7.67
C LEU A 430 12.25 -3.90 -7.44
N CYS A 431 12.01 -3.53 -6.18
CA CYS A 431 11.64 -2.17 -5.81
C CYS A 431 12.83 -1.40 -5.23
N TRP A 432 13.16 -0.25 -5.82
CA TRP A 432 14.12 0.70 -5.25
C TRP A 432 13.60 1.30 -3.94
N PHE A 433 14.48 1.55 -2.97
CA PHE A 433 14.07 1.87 -1.60
C PHE A 433 13.31 3.19 -1.42
N VAL A 434 13.50 4.24 -2.23
CA VAL A 434 12.67 5.45 -2.21
C VAL A 434 12.66 6.12 -3.59
N ASP A 435 11.49 6.39 -4.14
CA ASP A 435 11.37 7.28 -5.29
C ASP A 435 10.99 8.70 -4.85
N GLN A 436 9.82 8.87 -4.25
CA GLN A 436 9.35 10.16 -3.72
C GLN A 436 9.44 10.17 -2.19
N PRO A 437 10.34 10.98 -1.61
CA PRO A 437 10.51 11.03 -0.16
C PRO A 437 9.31 11.70 0.51
N PHE A 438 9.03 11.29 1.75
CA PHE A 438 8.07 11.94 2.61
C PHE A 438 8.76 13.04 3.42
N GLY A 439 8.64 14.29 2.98
CA GLY A 439 9.33 15.41 3.59
C GLY A 439 10.85 15.29 3.43
N GLN A 440 11.62 15.49 4.51
CA GLN A 440 13.08 15.36 4.48
C GLN A 440 13.58 13.92 4.68
N GLN A 441 12.69 12.99 5.06
CA GLN A 441 13.09 11.63 5.37
C GLN A 441 13.50 10.88 4.10
N TRP A 442 14.63 10.19 4.17
CA TRP A 442 15.19 9.37 3.10
C TRP A 442 15.48 10.10 1.77
N ARG A 443 15.72 11.40 1.83
CA ARG A 443 16.01 12.21 0.64
C ARG A 443 17.27 11.74 -0.11
N GLU A 444 18.26 11.21 0.59
CA GLU A 444 19.50 10.66 0.03
C GLU A 444 19.31 9.35 -0.78
N TRP A 445 18.12 8.76 -0.72
CA TRP A 445 17.75 7.56 -1.47
C TRP A 445 16.80 7.86 -2.63
N SER A 446 16.36 9.11 -2.78
CA SER A 446 15.29 9.55 -3.69
C SER A 446 15.68 9.48 -5.16
N LEU A 447 14.82 8.86 -5.98
CA LEU A 447 14.93 8.89 -7.45
C LEU A 447 14.24 10.11 -8.07
N SER A 448 13.23 10.71 -7.41
CA SER A 448 12.52 11.90 -7.91
C SER A 448 13.21 13.21 -7.51
N GLU A 449 13.99 13.20 -6.44
CA GLU A 449 14.82 14.32 -5.99
C GLU A 449 16.30 13.90 -5.91
N PRO A 450 16.92 13.51 -7.04
CA PRO A 450 18.25 12.93 -7.02
C PRO A 450 19.32 13.94 -6.57
N GLN A 451 20.26 13.45 -5.76
CA GLN A 451 21.45 14.17 -5.31
C GLN A 451 22.69 13.28 -5.45
N GLY A 452 23.86 13.89 -5.70
CA GLY A 452 25.10 13.12 -5.89
C GLY A 452 24.92 12.04 -6.98
N LYS A 453 25.34 10.81 -6.68
CA LYS A 453 25.22 9.67 -7.61
C LYS A 453 23.79 9.16 -7.82
N MET A 454 22.80 9.66 -7.07
CA MET A 454 21.40 9.33 -7.35
C MET A 454 20.93 9.84 -8.72
N HIS A 455 21.62 10.79 -9.34
CA HIS A 455 21.34 11.18 -10.73
C HIS A 455 21.56 10.00 -11.69
N GLU A 456 22.62 9.22 -11.47
CA GLU A 456 22.93 8.02 -12.27
C GLU A 456 21.86 6.94 -12.03
N ALA A 457 21.49 6.71 -10.76
CA ALA A 457 20.45 5.75 -10.40
C ALA A 457 19.08 6.12 -10.98
N ALA A 458 18.68 7.40 -10.92
CA ALA A 458 17.43 7.89 -11.47
C ALA A 458 17.37 7.77 -12.99
N GLN A 459 18.46 8.15 -13.68
CA GLN A 459 18.58 8.00 -15.14
C GLN A 459 18.54 6.52 -15.55
N GLU A 460 19.24 5.65 -14.83
CA GLU A 460 19.24 4.22 -15.10
C GLU A 460 17.87 3.60 -14.86
N PHE A 461 17.18 3.98 -13.78
CA PHE A 461 15.81 3.53 -13.51
C PHE A 461 14.85 3.91 -14.65
N ASP A 462 14.89 5.17 -15.13
CA ASP A 462 14.08 5.62 -16.27
C ASP A 462 14.41 4.84 -17.55
N GLN A 463 15.70 4.63 -17.84
CA GLN A 463 16.13 3.85 -19.01
C GLN A 463 15.62 2.41 -18.99
N LEU A 464 15.52 1.78 -17.81
CA LEU A 464 15.04 0.41 -17.68
C LEU A 464 13.50 0.29 -17.73
N LEU A 465 12.77 1.40 -17.60
CA LEU A 465 11.32 1.44 -17.79
C LEU A 465 10.91 1.55 -19.27
N ARG A 466 11.76 2.11 -20.12
CA ARG A 466 11.54 2.19 -21.58
C ARG A 466 11.62 0.80 -22.19
#